data_AF-G4ZSF3-F1
#
_entry.id   AF-G4ZSF3-F1
#
_cell.length_a   1.000
_cell.length_b   1.000
_cell.length_c   1.000
_cell.angle_alpha   90.00
_cell.angle_beta   90.00
_cell.angle_gamma   90.00
#
_symmetry.space_group_name_H-M   'P 1'
#
loop_
_entity.id
_entity.type
_entity.pdbx_description
1 polymer ?
#
loop_
_entity_poly.entity_id
_entity_poly.type
_entity_poly.pdbx_seq_one_letter_code
_entity_poly.pdbx_strand_id
1 'polypeptide(L)'
;MKTEPAPRRRRTPAEVKATIEDRAKAWEEDRSKYIDLNWLPATSVEVERLFTTMKCMLGYLRKRMSAETLETILFLRMNWDLVTNEITSKAVQTALEDDEEDEGEVDSYQ
;
A
#
# COMPACT_ATOMS: atom_id res chain seq x y z
N MET A 1 4.69 -12.67 -41.11
CA MET A 1 5.62 -13.12 -40.06
C MET A 1 5.32 -12.30 -38.81
N LYS A 2 4.81 -12.92 -37.73
CA LYS A 2 4.54 -12.22 -36.47
C LYS A 2 5.83 -12.29 -35.64
N THR A 3 6.50 -11.16 -35.44
CA THR A 3 7.67 -11.02 -34.57
C THR A 3 7.23 -11.16 -33.12
N GLU A 4 7.75 -12.18 -32.45
CA GLU A 4 7.53 -12.47 -31.03
C GLU A 4 8.15 -11.35 -30.16
N PRO A 5 7.47 -10.84 -29.12
CA PRO A 5 8.03 -9.79 -28.27
C PRO A 5 9.18 -10.36 -27.43
N ALA A 6 10.33 -9.67 -27.48
CA ALA A 6 11.55 -10.07 -26.79
C ALA A 6 11.33 -10.28 -25.27
N PRO A 7 12.01 -11.27 -24.66
CA PRO A 7 11.87 -11.56 -23.24
C PRO A 7 12.29 -10.36 -22.40
N ARG A 8 11.43 -9.95 -21.46
CA ARG A 8 11.72 -8.85 -20.54
C ARG A 8 12.93 -9.23 -19.67
N ARG A 9 14.05 -8.56 -19.89
CA ARG A 9 15.28 -8.72 -19.11
C ARG A 9 14.96 -8.54 -17.62
N ARG A 10 15.35 -9.52 -16.80
CA ARG A 10 15.26 -9.43 -15.34
C ARG A 10 16.24 -8.36 -14.86
N ARG A 11 15.74 -7.40 -14.08
CA ARG A 11 16.58 -6.32 -13.52
C ARG A 11 17.51 -6.90 -12.48
N THR A 12 18.73 -6.38 -12.43
CA THR A 12 19.68 -6.75 -11.37
C THR A 12 19.28 -6.06 -10.06
N PRO A 13 19.66 -6.61 -8.88
CA PRO A 13 19.40 -5.95 -7.59
C PRO A 13 19.96 -4.52 -7.54
N ALA A 14 21.09 -4.26 -8.21
CA ALA A 14 21.70 -2.94 -8.32
C ALA A 14 20.85 -1.97 -9.16
N GLU A 15 20.26 -2.43 -10.27
CA GLU A 15 19.34 -1.62 -11.08
C GLU A 15 18.06 -1.28 -10.32
N VAL A 16 17.54 -2.21 -9.52
CA VAL A 16 16.37 -1.96 -8.66
C VAL A 16 16.72 -0.92 -7.60
N LYS A 17 17.87 -1.07 -6.93
CA LYS A 17 18.34 -0.10 -5.93
C LYS A 17 18.49 1.29 -6.52
N ALA A 18 19.13 1.41 -7.69
CA ALA A 18 19.26 2.69 -8.40
C ALA A 18 17.89 3.32 -8.73
N THR A 19 16.91 2.52 -9.19
CA THR A 19 15.56 3.05 -9.47
C THR A 19 14.81 3.51 -8.22
N ILE A 20 15.06 2.88 -7.06
CA ILE A 20 14.48 3.30 -5.78
C ILE A 20 15.14 4.60 -5.33
N GLU A 21 16.47 4.69 -5.43
CA GLU A 21 17.24 5.89 -5.08
C GLU A 21 16.88 7.09 -5.99
N ASP A 22 16.72 6.89 -7.28
CA ASP A 22 16.27 7.94 -8.22
C ASP A 22 14.85 8.40 -7.91
N ARG A 23 13.96 7.47 -7.53
CA ARG A 23 12.59 7.81 -7.11
C ARG A 23 12.56 8.55 -5.78
N ALA A 24 13.42 8.17 -4.83
CA ALA A 24 13.58 8.87 -3.56
C ALA A 24 14.15 10.28 -3.77
N LYS A 25 15.12 10.46 -4.67
CA LYS A 25 15.62 11.77 -5.09
C LYS A 25 14.56 12.62 -5.77
N ALA A 26 13.76 12.03 -6.66
CA ALA A 26 12.64 12.73 -7.28
C ALA A 26 11.65 13.22 -6.22
N TRP A 27 11.36 12.43 -5.19
CA TRP A 27 10.51 12.84 -4.06
C TRP A 27 11.17 13.91 -3.17
N GLU A 28 12.49 13.87 -3.02
CA GLU A 28 13.28 14.89 -2.32
C GLU A 28 13.20 16.25 -3.04
N GLU A 29 13.33 16.23 -4.37
CA GLU A 29 13.25 17.41 -5.23
C GLU A 29 11.83 17.97 -5.30
N ASP A 30 10.81 17.11 -5.25
CA ASP A 30 9.39 17.48 -5.19
C ASP A 30 8.91 17.86 -3.78
N ARG A 31 9.81 17.95 -2.78
CA ARG A 31 9.48 18.54 -1.48
C ARG A 31 9.23 20.03 -1.62
N SER A 32 8.05 20.34 -2.12
CA SER A 32 7.44 21.65 -2.01
C SER A 32 7.30 22.02 -0.54
N LYS A 33 7.33 23.33 -0.25
CA LYS A 33 6.96 23.88 1.07
C LYS A 33 5.54 23.46 1.48
N TYR A 34 4.72 23.05 0.52
CA TYR A 34 3.34 22.64 0.70
C TYR A 34 3.21 21.13 0.62
N ILE A 35 2.29 20.59 1.43
CA ILE A 35 1.88 19.19 1.36
C ILE A 35 1.30 18.94 -0.03
N ASP A 36 1.73 17.87 -0.69
CA ASP A 36 1.09 17.39 -1.91
C ASP A 36 -0.37 17.03 -1.60
N LEU A 37 -1.32 17.65 -2.28
CA LEU A 37 -2.76 17.41 -2.11
C LEU A 37 -3.32 16.48 -3.20
N ASN A 38 -2.48 15.87 -4.04
CA ASN A 38 -2.92 14.93 -5.07
C ASN A 38 -3.63 13.70 -4.52
N TRP A 39 -3.48 13.40 -3.21
CA TRP A 39 -4.22 12.33 -2.52
C TRP A 39 -5.64 12.75 -2.10
N LEU A 40 -5.97 14.04 -2.12
CA LEU A 40 -7.33 14.51 -1.87
C LEU A 40 -8.15 14.45 -3.16
N PRO A 41 -9.31 13.78 -3.14
CA PRO A 41 -10.21 13.81 -4.28
C PRO A 41 -10.70 15.25 -4.53
N ALA A 42 -10.68 15.68 -5.78
CA ALA A 42 -11.02 17.05 -6.16
C ALA A 42 -12.51 17.41 -5.93
N THR A 43 -13.39 16.40 -5.81
CA THR A 43 -14.84 16.60 -5.63
C THR A 43 -15.45 15.54 -4.72
N SER A 44 -16.59 15.84 -4.10
CA SER A 44 -17.36 14.89 -3.28
C SER A 44 -17.91 13.69 -4.07
N VAL A 45 -17.97 13.79 -5.40
CA VAL A 45 -18.54 12.77 -6.29
C VAL A 45 -17.84 11.41 -6.13
N GLU A 46 -16.52 11.41 -5.86
CA GLU A 46 -15.79 10.17 -5.65
C GLU A 46 -16.24 9.44 -4.38
N VAL A 47 -16.49 10.19 -3.31
CA VAL A 47 -17.02 9.68 -2.05
C VAL A 47 -18.47 9.21 -2.23
N GLU A 48 -19.28 9.92 -3.02
CA GLU A 48 -20.66 9.50 -3.33
C GLU A 48 -20.71 8.19 -4.13
N ARG A 49 -19.81 8.01 -5.11
CA ARG A 49 -19.67 6.75 -5.88
C ARG A 49 -19.25 5.60 -4.98
N LEU A 50 -18.35 5.85 -4.03
CA LEU A 50 -17.95 4.87 -3.03
C LEU A 50 -19.17 4.42 -2.21
N PHE A 51 -19.91 5.35 -1.61
CA PHE A 51 -21.10 5.03 -0.83
C PHE A 51 -22.20 4.36 -1.66
N THR A 52 -22.31 4.70 -2.95
CA THR A 52 -23.21 4.03 -3.88
C THR A 52 -22.81 2.58 -4.11
N THR A 53 -21.53 2.32 -4.34
CA THR A 53 -20.99 0.96 -4.51
C THR A 53 -21.18 0.13 -3.25
N MET A 54 -20.99 0.74 -2.09
CA MET A 54 -21.14 0.07 -0.82
C MET A 54 -22.58 0.06 -0.30
N LYS A 55 -23.54 0.67 -0.99
CA LYS A 55 -24.95 0.76 -0.56
C LYS A 55 -25.57 -0.59 -0.27
N CYS A 56 -25.24 -1.61 -1.08
CA CYS A 56 -25.70 -2.99 -0.86
C CYS A 56 -25.08 -3.61 0.41
N MET A 57 -23.79 -3.33 0.66
CA MET A 57 -23.08 -3.80 1.86
C MET A 57 -23.57 -3.07 3.12
N LEU A 58 -23.69 -1.74 3.07
CA LEU A 58 -24.27 -0.90 4.13
C LEU A 58 -25.77 -1.14 4.35
N GLY A 59 -26.51 -1.68 3.39
CA GLY A 59 -27.93 -2.00 3.58
C GLY A 59 -28.15 -3.30 4.34
N TYR A 60 -27.50 -4.37 3.86
CA TYR A 60 -27.69 -5.72 4.40
C TYR A 60 -26.77 -6.00 5.60
N LEU A 61 -25.48 -5.67 5.50
CA LEU A 61 -24.50 -5.98 6.56
C LEU A 61 -24.56 -4.98 7.72
N ARG A 62 -24.89 -3.70 7.52
CA ARG A 62 -24.99 -2.72 8.61
C ARG A 62 -25.97 -3.13 9.72
N LYS A 63 -27.03 -3.86 9.39
CA LYS A 63 -27.98 -4.37 10.39
C LYS A 63 -27.44 -5.55 11.20
N ARG A 64 -26.35 -6.18 10.75
CA ARG A 64 -25.77 -7.40 11.33
C ARG A 64 -24.32 -7.24 11.81
N MET A 65 -23.66 -6.12 11.49
CA MET A 65 -22.27 -5.82 11.85
C MET A 65 -22.19 -4.59 12.75
N SER A 66 -21.21 -4.57 13.64
CA SER A 66 -20.88 -3.37 14.42
C SER A 66 -20.35 -2.27 13.51
N ALA A 67 -20.40 -1.03 14.00
CA ALA A 67 -19.87 0.13 13.26
C ALA A 67 -18.37 -0.05 12.94
N GLU A 68 -17.61 -0.57 13.90
CA GLU A 68 -16.19 -0.85 13.76
C GLU A 68 -15.91 -1.85 12.64
N THR A 69 -16.62 -2.99 12.60
CA THR A 69 -16.45 -3.97 11.52
C THR A 69 -16.79 -3.40 10.15
N LEU A 70 -17.83 -2.56 10.08
CA LEU A 70 -18.21 -1.90 8.84
C LEU A 70 -17.10 -0.95 8.37
N GLU A 71 -16.53 -0.18 9.28
CA GLU A 71 -15.41 0.75 9.01
C GLU A 71 -14.17 0.01 8.52
N THR A 72 -13.80 -1.11 9.14
CA THR A 72 -12.67 -1.94 8.68
C THR A 72 -12.89 -2.44 7.25
N ILE A 73 -14.10 -2.87 6.91
CA ILE A 73 -14.43 -3.34 5.55
C ILE A 73 -14.35 -2.19 4.54
N LEU A 74 -14.88 -1.01 4.88
CA LEU A 74 -14.77 0.21 4.07
C LEU A 74 -13.29 0.57 3.81
N PHE A 75 -12.48 0.56 4.88
CA PHE A 75 -11.06 0.85 4.83
C PHE A 75 -10.30 -0.11 3.90
N LEU A 76 -10.51 -1.43 4.06
CA LEU A 76 -9.88 -2.44 3.21
C LEU A 76 -10.30 -2.31 1.75
N ARG A 77 -11.57 -1.96 1.49
CA ARG A 77 -12.08 -1.79 0.12
C ARG A 77 -11.47 -0.58 -0.58
N MET A 78 -11.27 0.54 0.14
CA MET A 78 -10.65 1.75 -0.41
C MET A 78 -9.16 1.58 -0.66
N ASN A 79 -8.49 0.80 0.17
CA ASN A 79 -7.04 0.58 0.12
C ASN A 79 -6.68 -0.80 -0.44
N TRP A 80 -7.58 -1.45 -1.19
CA TRP A 80 -7.38 -2.82 -1.65
C TRP A 80 -6.18 -2.94 -2.60
N ASP A 81 -5.91 -1.89 -3.37
CA ASP A 81 -4.74 -1.74 -4.20
C ASP A 81 -3.44 -1.76 -3.38
N LEU A 82 -3.40 -1.09 -2.22
CA LEU A 82 -2.28 -1.13 -1.29
C LEU A 82 -2.11 -2.51 -0.63
N VAL A 83 -3.22 -3.16 -0.27
CA VAL A 83 -3.20 -4.51 0.32
C VAL A 83 -2.69 -5.55 -0.68
N THR A 84 -3.03 -5.40 -1.96
CA THR A 84 -2.62 -6.32 -3.04
C THR A 84 -1.33 -5.91 -3.74
N ASN A 85 -0.74 -4.77 -3.35
CA ASN A 85 0.52 -4.31 -3.90
C ASN A 85 1.66 -5.19 -3.39
N GLU A 86 2.31 -5.91 -4.31
CA GLU A 86 3.44 -6.80 -4.02
C GLU A 86 4.59 -6.07 -3.29
N ILE A 87 4.76 -4.76 -3.53
CA ILE A 87 5.76 -3.92 -2.85
C ILE A 87 5.36 -3.72 -1.39
N THR A 88 4.09 -3.40 -1.12
CA THR A 88 3.58 -3.21 0.23
C THR A 88 3.57 -4.52 1.01
N SER A 89 3.18 -5.64 0.38
CA SER A 89 3.25 -6.96 1.02
C SER A 89 4.68 -7.34 1.42
N LYS A 90 5.66 -7.09 0.55
CA LYS A 90 7.08 -7.32 0.87
C LYS A 90 7.58 -6.40 1.97
N ALA A 91 7.23 -5.12 1.94
CA ALA A 91 7.62 -4.17 2.98
C ALA A 91 7.04 -4.55 4.36
N VAL A 92 5.79 -5.03 4.41
CA VAL A 92 5.18 -5.54 5.65
C VAL A 92 5.87 -6.82 6.14
N GLN A 93 6.24 -7.73 5.25
CA GLN A 93 7.00 -8.93 5.62
C GLN A 93 8.36 -8.58 6.21
N THR A 94 9.11 -7.69 5.56
CA THR A 94 10.42 -7.26 6.06
C THR A 94 10.30 -6.56 7.42
N ALA A 95 9.30 -5.70 7.62
CA ALA A 95 9.09 -5.05 8.92
C ALA A 95 8.76 -6.04 10.05
N LEU A 96 8.10 -7.16 9.74
CA LEU A 96 7.83 -8.22 10.71
C LEU A 96 9.07 -9.08 11.01
N GLU A 97 9.94 -9.29 10.01
CA GLU A 97 11.21 -9.98 10.18
C GLU A 97 12.19 -9.14 11.03
N ASP A 98 12.19 -7.81 10.86
CA ASP A 98 13.01 -6.89 11.66
C ASP A 98 12.59 -6.85 13.16
N ASP A 99 11.31 -7.10 13.47
CA ASP A 99 10.80 -7.17 14.85
C ASP A 99 11.17 -8.51 15.56
N GLU A 100 11.53 -9.56 14.82
CA GLU A 100 11.94 -10.86 15.40
C GLU A 100 13.46 -10.94 15.73
N GLU A 101 14.29 -10.05 15.20
CA GLU A 101 15.74 -10.06 15.44
C GLU A 101 16.15 -9.45 16.80
N ASP A 102 15.23 -8.80 17.54
CA ASP A 102 15.51 -8.12 18.82
C ASP A 102 15.31 -9.01 20.07
N GLU A 103 14.82 -10.25 19.96
CA GLU A 103 14.67 -11.19 21.10
C GLU A 103 15.90 -12.10 21.34
N GLY A 104 17.08 -11.68 20.86
CA GLY A 104 18.25 -12.55 20.69
C GLY A 104 19.44 -12.36 21.65
N GLU A 105 19.33 -11.66 22.78
CA GLU A 105 20.47 -11.58 23.72
C GLU A 105 20.02 -11.49 25.19
N VAL A 106 19.54 -12.62 25.74
CA VAL A 106 19.49 -12.80 27.20
C VAL A 106 20.91 -13.10 27.67
N ASP A 107 21.62 -12.05 28.09
CA ASP A 107 22.94 -12.12 28.70
C ASP A 107 22.86 -12.96 29.99
N SER A 108 23.34 -14.21 29.93
CA SER A 108 23.46 -15.05 31.11
C SER A 108 24.67 -14.59 31.92
N TYR A 109 24.46 -13.73 32.90
CA TYR A 109 25.48 -13.46 33.90
C TYR A 109 25.68 -14.68 34.80
N GLN A 110 26.95 -15.05 34.89
CA GLN A 110 27.59 -16.15 35.63
C GLN A 110 27.26 -16.21 37.12
#